data_AF-A0A2T0TNN7-F1
#
_entry.id   AF-A0A2T0TNN7-F1
#
_cell.length_a   1.000
_cell.length_b   1.000
_cell.length_c   1.000
_cell.angle_alpha   90.00
_cell.angle_beta   90.00
_cell.angle_gamma   90.00
#
_symmetry.space_group_name_H-M   'P 1'
#
loop_
_entity.id
_entity.type
_entity.pdbx_description
1 polymer ?
#
loop_
_entity_poly.entity_id
_entity_poly.type
_entity_poly.pdbx_seq_one_letter_code
_entity_poly.pdbx_strand_id
1 'polypeptide(L)' 'MNATSVSPENATQKSTRRSTRRRADGQATAALLIQMATEILSASPTLRQKANITLTDLAAADKVRKQLLKHHLTQLS' A
#
# COMPACT_ATOMS: atom_id res chain seq x y z
N MET A 1 -29.49 8.46 44.01
CA MET A 1 -29.90 7.17 43.40
C MET A 1 -30.56 7.52 42.07
N ASN A 2 -30.15 7.12 40.86
CA ASN A 2 -29.10 6.24 40.38
C ASN A 2 -28.75 6.70 38.95
N ALA A 3 -27.51 6.46 38.48
CA ALA A 3 -27.04 6.81 37.15
C ALA A 3 -27.72 5.98 36.05
N THR A 4 -27.95 6.57 34.88
CA THR A 4 -27.95 5.82 33.60
C THR A 4 -27.39 6.72 32.50
N SER A 5 -26.14 6.42 32.16
CA SER A 5 -25.44 6.75 30.93
C SER A 5 -26.11 6.09 29.71
N VAL A 6 -26.14 6.76 28.55
CA VAL A 6 -25.60 6.19 27.29
C VAL A 6 -25.49 7.26 26.20
N SER A 7 -24.31 7.27 25.58
CA SER A 7 -23.84 8.07 24.44
C SER A 7 -24.62 7.82 23.13
N PRO A 8 -24.51 8.71 22.12
CA PRO A 8 -24.97 8.42 20.77
C PRO A 8 -24.09 7.32 20.14
N GLU A 9 -24.71 6.17 19.89
CA GLU A 9 -24.12 5.04 19.19
C GLU A 9 -23.91 5.36 17.70
N ASN A 10 -22.63 5.53 17.36
CA ASN A 10 -22.08 5.32 16.04
C ASN A 10 -22.19 3.84 15.67
N ALA A 11 -23.04 3.47 14.71
CA ALA A 11 -22.76 2.39 13.76
C ALA A 11 -23.95 2.10 12.84
N THR A 12 -24.05 2.81 11.71
CA THR A 12 -24.23 2.12 10.42
C THR A 12 -23.86 3.06 9.29
N GLN A 13 -22.54 3.32 9.16
CA GLN A 13 -21.98 3.76 7.88
C GLN A 13 -22.13 2.62 6.88
N LYS A 14 -23.32 2.51 6.28
CA LYS A 14 -23.52 1.84 5.00
C LYS A 14 -22.91 2.73 3.92
N SER A 15 -21.59 2.90 3.97
CA SER A 15 -20.83 3.59 2.95
C SER A 15 -20.70 2.64 1.77
N THR A 16 -21.76 2.61 0.95
CA THR A 16 -21.66 2.26 -0.46
C THR A 16 -20.79 3.31 -1.16
N ARG A 17 -19.49 3.34 -0.84
CA ARG A 17 -18.45 3.93 -1.67
C ARG A 17 -17.80 2.80 -2.46
N ARG A 18 -18.59 2.19 -3.35
CA ARG A 18 -18.05 1.60 -4.57
C ARG A 18 -17.54 2.79 -5.39
N SER A 19 -16.37 3.29 -5.00
CA SER A 19 -15.61 4.30 -5.73
C SER A 19 -15.49 3.79 -7.15
N THR A 20 -16.11 4.53 -8.06
CA THR A 20 -16.07 4.32 -9.49
C THR A 20 -14.62 4.49 -9.93
N ARG A 21 -13.90 3.35 -9.97
CA ARG A 21 -12.87 2.97 -10.93
C ARG A 21 -12.38 4.12 -11.82
N ARG A 22 -11.62 5.08 -11.26
CA ARG A 22 -10.70 5.89 -12.06
C ARG A 22 -9.50 5.01 -12.35
N ARG A 23 -9.58 4.29 -13.46
CA ARG A 23 -8.41 3.67 -14.09
C ARG A 23 -7.50 4.81 -14.52
N ALA A 24 -6.35 4.93 -13.87
CA ALA A 24 -5.11 5.41 -14.46
C ALA A 24 -4.03 5.11 -13.41
N ASP A 25 -3.05 4.31 -13.77
CA ASP A 25 -1.73 4.31 -13.14
C ASP A 25 -1.54 3.71 -11.74
N GLY A 26 -2.56 3.14 -11.08
CA GLY A 26 -2.37 2.50 -9.77
C GLY A 26 -1.21 1.48 -9.72
N GLN A 27 -1.00 0.73 -10.81
CA GLN A 27 0.14 -0.18 -10.96
C GLN A 27 1.48 0.56 -11.14
N ALA A 28 1.50 1.64 -11.92
CA ALA A 28 2.69 2.47 -12.13
C ALA A 28 3.07 3.23 -10.85
N THR A 29 2.10 3.80 -10.14
CA THR A 29 2.31 4.43 -8.83
C THR A 29 2.83 3.42 -7.81
N ALA A 30 2.25 2.23 -7.73
CA ALA A 30 2.75 1.19 -6.83
C ALA A 30 4.19 0.78 -7.19
N ALA A 31 4.51 0.64 -8.48
CA ALA A 31 5.87 0.34 -8.92
C ALA A 31 6.87 1.45 -8.54
N LEU A 32 6.47 2.72 -8.66
CA LEU A 32 7.27 3.87 -8.24
C LEU A 32 7.51 3.88 -6.72
N LEU A 33 6.46 3.66 -5.92
CA LEU A 33 6.57 3.60 -4.46
C LEU A 33 7.52 2.49 -4.01
N ILE A 34 7.44 1.31 -4.65
CA ILE A 34 8.35 0.19 -4.37
C ILE A 34 9.80 0.58 -4.72
N GLN A 35 10.02 1.25 -5.86
CA GLN A 35 11.36 1.71 -6.25
C GLN A 35 11.95 2.63 -5.17
N MET A 36 11.24 3.69 -4.79
CA MET A 36 11.71 4.65 -3.79
C MET A 36 11.97 3.99 -2.43
N ALA A 37 11.06 3.12 -1.97
CA ALA A 37 11.25 2.41 -0.71
C ALA A 37 12.48 1.50 -0.75
N THR A 38 12.70 0.80 -1.87
CA THR A 38 13.86 -0.08 -2.06
C THR A 38 15.17 0.72 -2.05
N GLU A 39 15.21 1.89 -2.69
CA GLU A 39 16.35 2.81 -2.66
C GLU A 39 16.66 3.30 -1.23
N ILE A 40 15.64 3.74 -0.49
CA ILE A 40 15.81 4.19 0.90
C ILE A 40 16.34 3.07 1.81
N LEU A 41 15.76 1.87 1.70
CA LEU A 41 16.09 0.73 2.57
C LEU A 41 17.40 0.03 2.18
N SER A 42 17.83 0.14 0.92
CA SER A 42 19.15 -0.32 0.47
C SER A 42 20.25 0.64 0.91
N ALA A 43 20.01 1.95 0.86
CA ALA A 43 20.94 2.96 1.32
C ALA A 43 21.11 3.00 2.86
N SER A 44 20.06 2.63 3.62
CA SER A 44 20.08 2.68 5.09
C SER A 44 19.90 1.30 5.75
N PRO A 45 21.00 0.63 6.16
CA PRO A 45 20.95 -0.61 6.93
C PRO A 45 20.16 -0.49 8.24
N THR A 46 20.30 0.64 8.93
CA THR A 46 19.61 0.90 10.20
C THR A 46 18.10 0.99 10.01
N LEU A 47 17.63 1.72 8.98
CA LEU A 47 16.20 1.83 8.71
C LEU A 47 15.61 0.47 8.34
N ARG A 48 16.33 -0.30 7.52
CA ARG A 48 15.95 -1.65 7.13
C ARG A 48 15.82 -2.59 8.34
N GLN A 49 16.79 -2.55 9.26
CA GLN A 49 16.74 -3.33 10.51
C GLN A 49 15.58 -2.90 11.41
N LYS A 50 15.33 -1.59 11.56
CA LYS A 50 14.18 -1.08 12.35
C LYS A 50 12.84 -1.54 11.80
N ALA A 51 12.74 -1.68 10.48
CA ALA A 51 11.55 -2.20 9.80
C ALA A 51 11.48 -3.74 9.78
N ASN A 52 12.49 -4.45 10.31
CA ASN A 52 12.63 -5.91 10.24
C ASN A 52 12.54 -6.46 8.79
N ILE A 53 13.19 -5.77 7.85
CA ILE A 53 13.21 -6.13 6.42
C ILE A 53 14.56 -6.79 6.10
N THR A 54 14.55 -7.88 5.34
CA THR A 54 15.77 -8.56 4.88
C THR A 54 16.15 -8.14 3.46
N LEU A 55 17.37 -8.50 3.01
CA LEU A 55 17.76 -8.31 1.61
C LEU A 55 16.91 -9.16 0.66
N THR A 56 16.42 -10.31 1.13
CA THR A 56 15.51 -11.19 0.39
C THR A 56 14.17 -10.51 0.13
N ASP A 57 13.64 -9.78 1.11
CA ASP A 57 12.39 -9.02 0.97
C ASP A 57 12.54 -7.90 -0.06
N LEU A 58 13.68 -7.21 -0.09
CA LEU A 58 13.98 -6.20 -1.12
C LEU A 58 14.01 -6.82 -2.53
N ALA A 59 14.65 -7.98 -2.68
CA ALA A 59 14.68 -8.70 -3.95
C ALA A 59 13.28 -9.18 -4.37
N ALA A 60 12.43 -9.57 -3.42
CA ALA A 60 11.04 -9.91 -3.69
C ALA A 60 10.21 -8.68 -4.12
N ALA A 61 10.39 -7.54 -3.44
CA ALA A 61 9.76 -6.28 -3.81
C ALA A 61 10.12 -5.85 -5.24
N ASP A 62 11.39 -6.00 -5.64
CA ASP A 62 11.84 -5.74 -7.01
C ASP A 62 11.16 -6.64 -8.06
N LYS A 63 10.91 -7.92 -7.72
CA LYS A 63 10.14 -8.82 -8.61
C LYS A 63 8.71 -8.33 -8.77
N VAL A 64 8.05 -7.94 -7.68
CA VAL A 64 6.68 -7.40 -7.70
C VAL A 64 6.63 -6.11 -8.52
N ARG A 65 7.59 -5.20 -8.34
CA ARG A 65 7.72 -3.97 -9.14
C ARG A 65 7.75 -4.26 -10.64
N LYS A 66 8.60 -5.21 -11.06
CA LYS A 66 8.70 -5.63 -12.47
C LYS A 66 7.40 -6.23 -12.98
N GLN A 67 6.69 -7.01 -12.16
CA GLN A 67 5.38 -7.55 -12.52
C GLN A 67 4.33 -6.44 -12.71
N LEU A 68 4.28 -5.47 -11.81
CA LEU A 68 3.36 -4.34 -11.90
C LEU A 68 3.58 -3.54 -13.19
N LEU A 69 4.84 -3.29 -13.56
CA LEU A 69 5.18 -2.60 -14.81
C LEU A 69 4.77 -3.41 -16.05
N LYS A 70 4.99 -4.73 -16.04
CA LYS A 70 4.56 -5.62 -17.14
C LYS A 70 3.05 -5.58 -17.31
N HIS A 71 2.29 -5.75 -16.22
CA HIS A 71 0.83 -5.72 -16.27
C HIS A 71 0.31 -4.37 -16.74
N HIS A 72 0.92 -3.27 -16.30
CA HIS A 72 0.56 -1.93 -16.73
C HIS A 72 0.75 -1.75 -18.24
N LEU A 73 1.89 -2.21 -18.78
CA LEU A 73 2.16 -2.18 -20.22
C LEU A 73 1.15 -3.01 -21.02
N THR A 74 0.79 -4.20 -20.54
CA THR A 74 -0.22 -5.05 -21.20
C THR A 74 -1.62 -4.44 -21.19
N GLN A 75 -1.94 -3.50 -20.28
CA GLN A 75 -3.23 -2.80 -20.29
C GLN A 75 -3.27 -1.59 -21.25
N LEU A 76 -2.12 -1.20 -21.81
CA LEU A 76 -2.00 -0.10 -22.77
C LEU A 76 -1.88 -0.59 -24.22
N SER A 77 -1.83 -1.92 -24.42
CA SER A 77 -1.75 -2.59 -25.73
C SER A 77 -3.14 -3.03 -26.20
#